data_AF-A0A9X0AQZ0-F1
#
_entry.id   AF-A0A9X0AQZ0-F1
#
_cell.length_a   1.000
_cell.length_b   1.000
_cell.length_c   1.000
_cell.angle_alpha   90.00
_cell.angle_beta   90.00
_cell.angle_gamma   90.00
#
_symmetry.space_group_name_H-M   'P 1'
#
loop_
_entity.id
_entity.type
_entity.pdbx_description
1 polymer ?
#
loop_
_entity_poly.entity_id
_entity_poly.type
_entity_poly.pdbx_seq_one_letter_code
_entity_poly.pdbx_strand_id
1 'polypeptide(L)'
;MALTHVIFDLCAMPEYIEPLRFEALSALAEDNGEWKLSTIKKLRRLDSFLKESQRVNQSTFLGFDRKVTSPVKLSDGETILPRGASIVIPGGPISRNSLFYENPQQFDGF
;
A
#
# COMPACT_ATOMS: atom_id res chain seq x y z
N MET A 1 2.15 4.17 11.14
CA MET A 1 2.70 2.81 11.35
C MET A 1 3.37 2.22 10.11
N ALA A 2 3.17 2.75 8.90
CA ALA A 2 3.73 2.19 7.66
C ALA A 2 5.25 1.89 7.72
N LEU A 3 6.08 2.86 8.14
CA LEU A 3 7.53 2.64 8.24
C LEU A 3 7.89 1.55 9.27
N THR A 4 7.16 1.48 10.38
CA THR A 4 7.37 0.44 11.41
C THR A 4 7.10 -0.95 10.86
N HIS A 5 6.00 -1.13 10.12
CA HIS A 5 5.69 -2.40 9.48
C HIS A 5 6.75 -2.79 8.45
N VAL A 6 7.19 -1.86 7.61
CA VAL A 6 8.28 -2.10 6.64
C VAL A 6 9.54 -2.61 7.32
N ILE A 7 9.95 -1.99 8.44
CA ILE A 7 11.13 -2.42 9.20
C ILE A 7 10.92 -3.84 9.77
N PHE A 8 9.75 -4.13 10.32
CA PHE A 8 9.44 -5.47 10.84
C PHE A 8 9.38 -6.52 9.72
N ASP A 9 8.80 -6.19 8.58
CA ASP A 9 8.73 -7.06 7.42
C ASP A 9 10.14 -7.37 6.88
N LEU A 10 11.05 -6.37 6.84
CA LEU A 10 12.46 -6.60 6.51
C LEU A 10 13.18 -7.50 7.52
N CYS A 11 12.88 -7.35 8.81
CA CYS A 11 13.45 -8.22 9.84
C CYS A 11 12.90 -9.65 9.75
N ALA A 12 11.63 -9.82 9.37
CA ALA A 12 10.98 -11.12 9.24
C ALA A 12 11.35 -11.85 7.93
N MET A 13 11.64 -11.09 6.87
CA MET A 13 11.97 -11.60 5.53
C MET A 13 13.33 -11.05 5.06
N PRO A 14 14.44 -11.52 5.66
CA PRO A 14 15.78 -11.00 5.40
C PRO A 14 16.25 -11.21 3.95
N GLU A 15 15.62 -12.12 3.19
CA GLU A 15 15.89 -12.36 1.77
C GLU A 15 15.74 -11.11 0.90
N TYR A 16 14.92 -10.13 1.32
CA TYR A 16 14.74 -8.87 0.60
C TYR A 16 15.83 -7.83 0.88
N ILE A 17 16.62 -7.98 1.95
CA ILE A 17 17.58 -6.96 2.39
C ILE A 17 18.69 -6.73 1.35
N GLU A 18 19.36 -7.80 0.91
CA GLU A 18 20.47 -7.68 -0.05
C GLU A 18 20.02 -7.16 -1.43
N PRO A 19 18.94 -7.66 -2.04
CA PRO A 19 18.43 -7.11 -3.29
C PRO A 19 18.09 -5.61 -3.21
N LEU A 20 17.47 -5.17 -2.11
CA LEU A 20 17.11 -3.77 -1.91
C LEU A 20 18.33 -2.89 -1.68
N ARG A 21 19.31 -3.37 -0.89
CA ARG A 21 20.58 -2.67 -0.68
C ARG A 21 21.35 -2.55 -2.00
N PHE A 22 21.40 -3.60 -2.79
CA PHE A 22 22.05 -3.59 -4.11
C PHE A 22 21.40 -2.57 -5.05
N GLU A 23 20.07 -2.53 -5.13
CA GLU A 23 19.34 -1.53 -5.92
C GLU A 23 19.69 -0.11 -5.46
N ALA A 24 19.66 0.14 -4.14
CA ALA A 24 19.94 1.44 -3.57
C ALA A 24 21.37 1.92 -3.85
N LEU A 25 22.37 1.05 -3.70
CA LEU A 25 23.77 1.39 -3.96
C LEU A 25 24.03 1.60 -5.45
N SER A 26 23.44 0.78 -6.31
CA SER A 26 23.54 0.92 -7.78
C SER A 26 22.94 2.25 -8.24
N ALA A 27 21.73 2.59 -7.78
CA ALA A 27 21.07 3.84 -8.11
C ALA A 27 21.90 5.06 -7.64
N LEU A 28 22.47 4.97 -6.44
CA LEU A 28 23.30 6.03 -5.86
C LEU A 28 24.61 6.22 -6.64
N ALA A 29 25.25 5.12 -7.06
CA ALA A 29 26.47 5.18 -7.87
C ALA A 29 26.24 5.86 -9.23
N GLU A 30 25.10 5.60 -9.87
CA GLU A 30 24.72 6.25 -11.14
C GLU A 30 24.48 7.76 -11.01
N ASP A 31 24.09 8.25 -9.83
CA ASP A 31 23.83 9.68 -9.57
C ASP A 31 24.98 10.35 -8.79
N ASN A 32 26.20 9.84 -8.95
CA ASN A 32 27.43 10.37 -8.35
C ASN A 32 27.44 10.39 -6.82
N GLY A 33 26.79 9.44 -6.16
CA GLY A 33 26.75 9.38 -4.71
C GLY A 33 25.68 10.28 -4.06
N GLU A 34 24.86 10.96 -4.86
CA GLU A 34 23.91 11.95 -4.35
C GLU A 34 22.46 11.47 -4.42
N TRP A 35 21.72 11.63 -3.33
CA TRP A 35 20.28 11.34 -3.28
C TRP A 35 19.49 12.45 -3.98
N LYS A 36 19.14 12.21 -5.24
CA LYS A 36 18.28 13.10 -6.06
C LYS A 36 16.93 12.46 -6.32
N LEU A 37 15.98 13.25 -6.82
CA LEU A 37 14.70 12.72 -7.29
C LEU A 37 14.90 11.69 -8.43
N SER A 38 15.92 11.87 -9.27
CA SER A 38 16.30 10.87 -10.28
C SER A 38 16.72 9.54 -9.64
N THR A 39 17.45 9.58 -8.53
CA THR A 39 17.92 8.41 -7.77
C THR A 39 16.76 7.66 -7.16
N ILE A 40 15.86 8.37 -6.47
CA ILE A 40 14.69 7.78 -5.82
C ILE A 40 13.79 7.07 -6.84
N LYS A 41 13.62 7.64 -8.04
CA LYS A 41 12.83 7.04 -9.12
C LYS A 41 13.38 5.71 -9.65
N LYS A 42 14.66 5.39 -9.38
CA LYS A 42 15.28 4.13 -9.78
C LYS A 42 15.05 3.00 -8.78
N LEU A 43 14.59 3.31 -7.56
CA LEU A 43 14.39 2.35 -6.46
C LEU A 43 13.06 1.59 -6.60
N ARG A 44 12.89 0.85 -7.70
CA ARG A 44 11.62 0.20 -8.07
C ARG A 44 11.28 -0.95 -7.15
N ARG A 45 12.25 -1.78 -6.78
CA ARG A 45 12.05 -2.89 -5.83
C ARG A 45 11.73 -2.36 -4.45
N LEU A 46 12.41 -1.28 -4.02
CA LEU A 46 12.07 -0.63 -2.76
C LEU A 46 10.64 -0.09 -2.77
N ASP A 47 10.24 0.63 -3.82
CA ASP A 47 8.86 1.13 -3.96
C ASP A 47 7.82 -0.02 -3.96
N SER A 48 8.12 -1.12 -4.66
CA SER A 48 7.30 -2.34 -4.64
C SER A 48 7.17 -2.93 -3.23
N PHE A 49 8.28 -3.14 -2.53
CA PHE A 49 8.30 -3.67 -1.17
C PHE A 49 7.51 -2.79 -0.19
N LEU A 50 7.66 -1.46 -0.30
CA LEU A 50 6.91 -0.50 0.53
C LEU A 50 5.41 -0.56 0.27
N LYS A 51 4.99 -0.77 -0.98
CA LYS A 51 3.58 -0.93 -1.34
C LYS A 51 3.04 -2.26 -0.84
N GLU A 52 3.81 -3.33 -0.94
CA GLU A 52 3.40 -4.66 -0.51
C GLU A 52 3.25 -4.74 1.02
N SER A 53 4.21 -4.20 1.76
CA SER A 53 4.09 -4.03 3.22
C SER A 53 2.83 -3.26 3.60
N GLN A 54 2.45 -2.23 2.85
CA GLN A 54 1.20 -1.52 3.09
C GLN A 54 -0.04 -2.31 2.65
N ARG A 55 0.04 -3.16 1.62
CA ARG A 55 -1.07 -4.02 1.19
C ARG A 55 -1.41 -5.03 2.29
N VAL A 56 -0.40 -5.69 2.85
CA VAL A 56 -0.56 -6.69 3.91
C VAL A 56 -0.81 -6.02 5.25
N ASN A 57 -0.01 -5.01 5.60
CA ASN A 57 -0.03 -4.35 6.91
C ASN A 57 -0.62 -2.93 6.82
N GLN A 58 -1.85 -2.83 6.30
CA GLN A 58 -2.54 -1.56 6.16
C GLN A 58 -2.63 -0.81 7.49
N SER A 59 -2.30 0.49 7.45
CA SER A 59 -2.39 1.36 8.64
C SER A 59 -3.84 1.63 9.06
N THR A 60 -4.81 1.51 8.15
CA THR A 60 -6.22 1.71 8.42
C THR A 60 -7.04 0.60 7.76
N PHE A 61 -7.78 -0.19 8.55
CA PHE A 61 -8.56 -1.32 8.04
C PHE A 61 -9.83 -0.88 7.28
N LEU A 62 -10.46 0.21 7.72
CA LEU A 62 -11.62 0.86 7.08
C LEU A 62 -11.26 2.32 6.76
N GLY A 63 -11.20 2.66 5.48
CA GLY A 63 -10.88 4.00 5.01
C GLY A 63 -12.12 4.80 4.64
N PHE A 64 -11.90 6.06 4.20
CA PHE A 64 -12.93 6.92 3.63
C PHE A 64 -14.18 7.08 4.52
N ASP A 65 -13.99 7.44 5.79
CA ASP A 65 -15.11 7.68 6.70
C ASP A 65 -15.87 8.95 6.28
N ARG A 66 -17.13 8.76 5.87
CA ARG A 66 -18.04 9.85 5.48
C ARG A 66 -19.39 9.66 6.14
N LYS A 67 -19.97 10.77 6.61
CA LYS A 67 -21.35 10.81 7.11
C LYS A 67 -22.25 11.43 6.05
N VAL A 68 -23.35 10.76 5.73
CA VAL A 68 -24.35 11.26 4.80
C VAL A 68 -25.11 12.41 5.48
N THR A 69 -24.95 13.63 4.99
CA THR A 69 -25.59 14.83 5.57
C THR A 69 -26.95 15.14 4.95
N SER A 70 -27.26 14.60 3.78
CA SER A 70 -28.57 14.65 3.13
C SER A 70 -28.78 13.38 2.31
N PRO A 71 -30.01 12.90 2.08
CA PRO A 71 -30.23 11.68 1.30
C PRO A 71 -29.51 11.72 -0.06
N VAL A 72 -28.77 10.66 -0.39
CA VAL A 72 -28.03 10.53 -1.66
C VAL A 72 -28.55 9.35 -2.45
N LYS A 73 -29.01 9.59 -3.67
CA LYS A 73 -29.37 8.55 -4.62
C LYS A 73 -28.12 8.06 -5.34
N LEU A 74 -27.86 6.76 -5.30
CA LEU A 74 -26.72 6.16 -6.01
C LEU A 74 -27.01 5.99 -7.50
N SER A 75 -25.95 5.73 -8.27
CA SER A 75 -26.01 5.59 -9.73
C SER A 75 -26.78 4.35 -10.21
N ASP A 76 -27.07 3.40 -9.33
CA ASP A 76 -27.89 2.22 -9.62
C ASP A 76 -29.39 2.53 -9.76
N GLY A 77 -29.79 3.77 -9.49
CA GLY A 77 -31.13 4.28 -9.77
C GLY A 77 -32.20 3.96 -8.71
N GLU A 78 -31.93 3.05 -7.78
CA GLU A 78 -32.89 2.68 -6.72
C GLU A 78 -32.34 2.86 -5.31
N THR A 79 -31.01 2.78 -5.11
CA THR A 79 -30.44 2.85 -3.76
C THR A 79 -30.38 4.29 -3.27
N ILE A 80 -31.00 4.55 -2.13
CA ILE A 80 -30.97 5.85 -1.43
C ILE A 80 -30.24 5.67 -0.10
N LEU A 81 -29.12 6.37 0.06
CA LEU A 81 -28.42 6.46 1.33
C LEU A 81 -29.12 7.49 2.22
N PRO A 82 -29.60 7.12 3.40
CA PRO A 82 -30.32 8.03 4.27
C PRO A 82 -29.38 9.02 4.98
N ARG A 83 -29.90 10.20 5.34
CA ARG A 83 -29.19 11.14 6.24
C ARG A 83 -28.79 10.40 7.51
N GLY A 84 -27.54 10.57 7.91
CA GLY A 84 -26.96 9.93 9.09
C GLY A 84 -26.34 8.55 8.82
N ALA A 85 -26.45 7.98 7.61
CA ALA A 85 -25.69 6.79 7.25
C ALA A 85 -24.17 7.09 7.25
N SER A 86 -23.38 6.11 7.66
CA SER A 86 -21.91 6.16 7.54
C SER A 86 -21.47 5.33 6.34
N ILE A 87 -20.56 5.88 5.54
CA ILE A 87 -19.94 5.22 4.39
C ILE A 87 -18.48 5.01 4.74
N VAL A 88 -17.99 3.80 4.51
CA VAL A 88 -16.59 3.42 4.67
C VAL A 88 -16.16 2.53 3.50
N ILE A 89 -14.87 2.51 3.21
CA ILE A 89 -14.27 1.61 2.22
C ILE A 89 -13.50 0.52 2.96
N PRO A 90 -13.77 -0.77 2.69
CA PRO A 90 -13.07 -1.89 3.33
C PRO A 90 -11.70 -2.12 2.70
N GLY A 91 -10.77 -1.18 2.93
CA GLY A 91 -9.40 -1.24 2.42
C GLY A 91 -8.69 -2.55 2.79
N GLY A 92 -8.82 -3.00 4.05
CA GLY A 92 -8.14 -4.19 4.56
C GLY A 92 -8.65 -5.47 3.92
N PRO A 93 -9.97 -5.67 3.86
CA PRO A 93 -10.55 -6.79 3.11
C PRO A 93 -10.20 -6.76 1.62
N ILE A 94 -10.23 -5.60 0.95
CA ILE A 94 -9.89 -5.47 -0.47
C ILE A 94 -8.44 -5.87 -0.73
N SER A 95 -7.50 -5.46 0.13
CA SER A 95 -6.08 -5.75 -0.07
C SER A 95 -5.72 -7.23 0.05
N ARG A 96 -6.61 -8.04 0.63
CA ARG A 96 -6.48 -9.48 0.82
C ARG A 96 -7.49 -10.30 -0.01
N ASN A 97 -8.16 -9.68 -0.95
CA ASN A 97 -9.19 -10.34 -1.75
C ASN A 97 -8.59 -10.97 -3.02
N SER A 98 -8.88 -12.26 -3.24
CA SER A 98 -8.42 -13.02 -4.40
C SER A 98 -9.01 -12.55 -5.73
N LEU A 99 -10.04 -11.71 -5.71
CA LEU A 99 -10.56 -11.04 -6.91
C LEU A 99 -9.60 -9.97 -7.45
N PHE A 100 -8.71 -9.43 -6.62
CA PHE A 100 -7.80 -8.33 -6.99
C PHE A 100 -6.32 -8.72 -6.97
N TYR A 101 -5.94 -9.72 -6.16
CA TYR A 101 -4.55 -10.15 -6.01
C TYR A 101 -4.45 -11.67 -6.11
N GLU A 102 -3.46 -12.16 -6.83
CA GLU A 102 -3.08 -13.57 -6.80
C GLU A 102 -2.41 -13.88 -5.45
N ASN A 103 -2.71 -15.03 -4.85
CA ASN A 103 -2.18 -15.45 -3.54
C ASN A 103 -2.22 -14.33 -2.47
N PRO A 104 -3.38 -13.72 -2.19
CA PRO A 104 -3.48 -12.44 -1.45
C PRO A 104 -3.00 -12.49 0.01
N GLN A 105 -2.77 -13.68 0.56
CA GLN A 105 -2.26 -13.88 1.92
C GLN A 105 -0.74 -14.01 1.98
N GLN A 106 -0.08 -14.20 0.84
CA GLN A 106 1.37 -14.25 0.75
C GLN A 106 1.90 -12.84 0.55
N PHE A 107 3.07 -12.56 1.12
CA PHE A 107 3.81 -11.33 0.87
C PHE A 107 4.71 -11.56 -0.34
N ASP A 108 4.63 -10.67 -1.33
CA ASP A 108 5.52 -10.70 -2.49
C ASP A 108 6.11 -9.31 -2.76
N GLY A 109 7.38 -9.14 -2.37
CA GLY A 109 8.06 -7.84 -2.41
C GLY A 109 8.38 -7.31 -3.81
N PHE A 110 8.67 -8.18 -4.79
CA PHE A 110 8.98 -7.82 -6.20
C PHE A 110 9.30 -9.04 -7.07
#